data_AF-A0A1G7RVL0-F1
#
_entry.id   AF-A0A1G7RVL0-F1
#
_cell.length_a   1.000
_cell.length_b   1.000
_cell.length_c   1.000
_cell.angle_alpha   90.00
_cell.angle_beta   90.00
_cell.angle_gamma   90.00
#
_symmetry.space_group_name_H-M   'P 1'
#
loop_
_entity.id
_entity.type
_entity.pdbx_description
1 polymer ?
#
loop_
_entity_poly.entity_id
_entity_poly.type
_entity_poly.pdbx_seq_one_letter_code
_entity_poly.pdbx_strand_id
1 'polypeptide(L)'
;MNVSEIVKSFVRNYLLVFAGIVIFITLLNHLNIWVDGSDASIFSLGFHHIYAIMICALVGVLPSPLFYYSADETSEKGMRLRILIHFVILEVVLLIFTNWMGWVTGVVNTMILAFEIAIISLLVRWLEWSSDRKVAMEINEKLQKLKNDEEQ
;
A
#
# COMPACT_ATOMS: atom_id res chain seq x y z
N MET A 1 -13.98 -9.61 -15.21
CA MET A 1 -12.55 -9.25 -15.28
C MET A 1 -11.73 -10.53 -15.33
N ASN A 2 -10.67 -10.59 -16.15
CA ASN A 2 -9.87 -11.80 -16.31
C ASN A 2 -9.00 -12.05 -15.06
N VAL A 3 -8.85 -13.30 -14.64
CA VAL A 3 -8.05 -13.69 -13.46
C VAL A 3 -6.61 -13.17 -13.56
N SER A 4 -6.07 -13.07 -14.78
CA SER A 4 -4.74 -12.50 -15.04
C SER A 4 -4.61 -11.04 -14.64
N GLU A 5 -5.66 -10.22 -14.78
CA GLU A 5 -5.64 -8.80 -14.40
C GLU A 5 -5.66 -8.63 -12.88
N ILE A 6 -6.38 -9.51 -12.18
CA ILE A 6 -6.44 -9.55 -10.71
C ILE A 6 -5.07 -9.95 -10.14
N VAL A 7 -4.44 -10.98 -10.69
CA VAL A 7 -3.09 -11.41 -10.26
C VAL A 7 -2.07 -10.31 -10.53
N LYS A 8 -2.17 -9.63 -11.69
CA LYS A 8 -1.24 -8.56 -12.05
C LYS A 8 -1.36 -7.34 -11.12
N SER A 9 -2.57 -6.93 -10.75
CA SER A 9 -2.76 -5.83 -9.79
C SER A 9 -2.30 -6.23 -8.39
N PHE A 10 -2.59 -7.46 -7.94
CA PHE A 10 -2.14 -8.00 -6.66
C PHE A 10 -0.61 -8.01 -6.55
N VAL A 11 0.09 -8.58 -7.53
CA VAL A 11 1.57 -8.66 -7.53
C VAL A 11 2.18 -7.27 -7.57
N ARG A 12 1.64 -6.35 -8.38
CA ARG A 12 2.12 -4.96 -8.46
C ARG A 12 1.99 -4.27 -7.09
N ASN A 13 0.84 -4.39 -6.45
CA ASN A 13 0.58 -3.75 -5.16
C ASN A 13 1.46 -4.36 -4.06
N TYR A 14 1.65 -5.69 -4.07
CA TYR A 14 2.56 -6.38 -3.16
C TYR A 14 3.99 -5.86 -3.30
N LEU A 15 4.51 -5.75 -4.54
CA LEU A 15 5.86 -5.25 -4.79
C LEU A 15 6.01 -3.78 -4.37
N LEU A 16 4.98 -2.94 -4.59
CA LEU A 16 4.99 -1.55 -4.17
C LEU A 16 5.01 -1.40 -2.64
N VAL A 17 4.17 -2.16 -1.92
CA VAL A 17 4.14 -2.16 -0.46
C VAL A 17 5.49 -2.65 0.09
N PHE A 18 5.99 -3.77 -0.43
CA PHE A 18 7.27 -4.35 -0.02
C PHE A 18 8.43 -3.37 -0.25
N ALA A 19 8.57 -2.84 -1.47
CA ALA A 19 9.63 -1.89 -1.79
C ALA A 19 9.50 -0.59 -0.98
N GLY A 20 8.27 -0.10 -0.77
CA GLY A 20 7.99 1.08 0.04
C GLY A 20 8.48 0.92 1.47
N ILE A 21 8.16 -0.20 2.12
CA ILE A 21 8.61 -0.50 3.49
C ILE A 21 10.14 -0.55 3.55
N VAL A 22 10.78 -1.27 2.62
CA VAL A 22 12.26 -1.42 2.62
C VAL A 22 12.96 -0.08 2.42
N ILE A 23 12.51 0.73 1.45
CA ILE A 23 13.09 2.06 1.19
C ILE A 23 12.90 2.96 2.41
N PHE A 24 11.71 2.96 3.00
CA PHE A 24 11.41 3.83 4.14
C PHE A 24 12.26 3.48 5.37
N ILE A 25 12.35 2.20 5.73
CA ILE A 25 13.22 1.71 6.81
C ILE A 25 14.69 2.09 6.56
N THR A 26 15.15 1.94 5.31
CA THR A 26 16.52 2.33 4.93
C THR A 26 16.74 3.83 5.12
N LEU A 27 15.75 4.65 4.76
CA LEU A 27 15.80 6.10 4.87
C LEU A 27 15.78 6.55 6.33
N LEU A 28 14.97 5.92 7.18
CA LEU A 28 14.95 6.17 8.63
C LEU A 28 16.26 5.78 9.31
N ASN A 29 16.82 4.62 8.98
CA ASN A 29 18.13 4.23 9.49
C ASN A 29 19.20 5.24 9.08
N HIS A 30 19.17 5.73 7.84
CA HIS A 30 20.10 6.75 7.37
C HIS A 30 19.94 8.10 8.09
N LEU A 31 18.70 8.54 8.31
CA LEU A 31 18.41 9.77 9.06
C LEU A 31 18.84 9.65 10.53
N ASN A 32 18.68 8.48 11.15
CA ASN A 32 19.04 8.27 12.54
C ASN A 32 20.58 8.34 12.74
N ILE A 33 21.34 7.74 11.83
CA ILE A 33 22.81 7.85 11.81
C ILE A 33 23.24 9.32 11.68
N TRP A 34 22.52 10.11 10.88
CA TRP A 34 22.82 11.52 10.68
C TRP A 34 22.51 12.41 11.90
N VAL A 35 21.43 12.12 12.63
CA VAL A 35 20.98 12.92 13.78
C VAL A 35 21.73 12.59 15.06
N ASP A 36 21.97 11.32 15.36
CA ASP A 36 22.46 10.88 16.67
C ASP A 36 23.92 10.39 16.63
N GLY A 37 24.50 10.21 15.43
CA GLY A 37 25.88 9.75 15.24
C GLY A 37 26.16 8.33 15.77
N SER A 38 25.14 7.65 16.27
CA SER A 38 25.19 6.31 16.82
C SER A 38 24.86 5.29 15.71
N ASP A 39 25.66 4.23 15.59
CA ASP A 39 25.38 3.05 14.73
C ASP A 39 24.18 2.22 15.25
N ALA A 40 23.31 2.83 16.05
CA ALA A 40 22.09 2.22 16.53
C ALA A 40 21.06 2.24 15.41
N SER A 41 21.06 1.19 14.57
CA SER A 41 19.94 0.94 13.68
C SER A 41 18.69 0.71 14.52
N ILE A 42 17.68 1.57 14.41
CA ILE A 42 16.36 1.37 15.03
C ILE A 42 15.77 0.04 14.54
N PHE A 43 16.09 -0.33 13.29
CA PHE A 43 15.66 -1.59 12.70
C PHE A 43 16.80 -2.24 11.89
N SER A 44 17.31 -3.38 12.35
CA SER A 44 18.32 -4.14 11.60
C SER A 44 17.66 -4.86 10.42
N LEU A 45 18.09 -4.55 9.19
CA LEU A 45 17.60 -5.21 7.96
C LEU A 45 18.25 -6.59 7.76
N GLY A 46 18.26 -7.42 8.81
CA GLY A 46 18.71 -8.80 8.73
C GLY A 46 17.78 -9.66 7.85
N PHE A 47 18.27 -10.81 7.38
CA PHE A 47 17.50 -11.73 6.55
C PHE A 47 16.13 -12.09 7.17
N HIS A 48 16.08 -12.33 8.48
CA HIS A 48 14.83 -12.63 9.18
C HIS A 48 13.81 -11.49 9.09
N HIS A 49 14.27 -10.24 9.18
CA HIS A 49 13.41 -9.06 9.05
C HIS A 49 12.91 -8.86 7.64
N ILE A 50 13.73 -9.13 6.61
CA ILE A 50 13.30 -9.07 5.21
C ILE A 50 12.17 -10.07 4.95
N TYR A 51 12.31 -11.31 5.41
CA TYR A 51 11.26 -12.33 5.23
C TYR A 51 9.96 -11.96 5.95
N ALA A 52 10.04 -11.36 7.13
CA ALA A 52 8.86 -10.94 7.84
C ALA A 52 8.24 -9.66 7.24
N ILE A 53 9.03 -8.75 6.65
CA ILE A 53 8.50 -7.65 5.82
C ILE A 53 7.79 -8.21 4.58
N MET A 54 8.32 -9.26 3.94
CA MET A 54 7.63 -9.95 2.84
C MET A 54 6.28 -10.53 3.28
N ILE A 55 6.23 -11.20 4.43
CA ILE A 55 4.97 -11.74 4.97
C ILE A 55 4.00 -10.60 5.33
N CYS A 56 4.48 -9.53 5.97
CA CYS A 56 3.69 -8.33 6.26
C CYS A 56 3.10 -7.72 4.99
N ALA A 57 3.92 -7.54 3.94
CA ALA A 57 3.45 -7.02 2.67
C ALA A 57 2.41 -7.93 2.02
N LEU A 58 2.59 -9.27 2.10
CA LEU A 58 1.63 -10.23 1.59
C LEU A 58 0.29 -10.12 2.33
N VAL A 59 0.34 -10.12 3.67
CA VAL A 59 -0.83 -10.00 4.54
C VAL A 59 -1.53 -8.65 4.35
N GLY A 60 -0.78 -7.58 4.09
CA GLY A 60 -1.33 -6.27 3.79
C GLY A 60 -2.08 -6.21 2.46
N VAL A 61 -1.66 -6.95 1.44
CA VAL A 61 -2.31 -6.94 0.11
C VAL A 61 -3.45 -7.98 0.01
N LEU A 62 -3.47 -9.01 0.85
CA LEU A 62 -4.54 -10.03 0.88
C LEU A 62 -5.98 -9.49 0.95
N PRO A 63 -6.30 -8.43 1.73
CA PRO A 63 -7.66 -7.95 1.83
C PRO A 63 -8.07 -7.10 0.61
N SER A 64 -7.11 -6.55 -0.15
CA SER A 64 -7.40 -5.66 -1.30
C SER A 64 -8.33 -6.30 -2.34
N PRO A 65 -8.08 -7.52 -2.85
CA PRO A 65 -8.99 -8.18 -3.78
C PRO A 65 -10.33 -8.58 -3.13
N LEU A 66 -10.37 -8.82 -1.82
CA LEU A 66 -11.61 -9.21 -1.11
C LEU A 66 -12.58 -8.01 -0.97
N PHE A 67 -12.06 -6.80 -0.75
CA PHE A 67 -12.85 -5.58 -0.57
C PHE A 67 -13.23 -4.88 -1.88
N TYR A 68 -12.38 -4.94 -2.91
CA TYR A 68 -12.66 -4.31 -4.21
C TYR A 68 -13.69 -5.08 -5.05
N TYR A 69 -13.90 -6.38 -4.79
CA TYR A 69 -14.69 -7.26 -5.65
C TYR A 69 -16.17 -7.37 -5.27
N SER A 70 -16.63 -6.70 -4.20
CA SER A 70 -18.04 -6.74 -3.81
C SER A 70 -18.88 -5.91 -4.78
N ALA A 71 -19.58 -6.61 -5.68
CA ALA A 71 -20.34 -6.18 -6.85
C ALA A 71 -21.58 -5.29 -6.62
N ASP A 72 -21.64 -4.55 -5.51
CA ASP A 72 -22.75 -3.61 -5.30
C ASP A 72 -22.45 -2.26 -5.92
N GLU A 73 -23.47 -1.72 -6.60
CA GLU A 73 -23.53 -0.37 -7.18
C GLU A 73 -23.46 0.69 -6.08
N THR A 74 -22.30 0.82 -5.44
CA THR A 74 -22.16 1.70 -4.29
C THR A 74 -21.87 3.13 -4.74
N SER A 75 -22.80 4.03 -4.41
CA SER A 75 -22.61 5.49 -4.34
C SER A 75 -21.19 5.89 -3.90
N GLU A 76 -20.65 7.01 -4.40
CA GLU A 76 -19.27 7.50 -4.08
C GLU A 76 -18.93 7.42 -2.58
N LYS A 77 -19.91 7.64 -1.69
CA LYS A 77 -19.75 7.55 -0.24
C LYS A 77 -19.44 6.12 0.24
N GLY A 78 -20.06 5.11 -0.37
CA GLY A 78 -19.82 3.69 -0.08
C GLY A 78 -18.43 3.24 -0.53
N MET A 79 -17.95 3.73 -1.66
CA MET A 79 -16.59 3.43 -2.13
C MET A 79 -15.53 4.07 -1.22
N ARG A 80 -15.73 5.32 -0.77
CA ARG A 80 -14.82 5.96 0.22
C ARG A 80 -14.77 5.20 1.55
N LEU A 81 -15.93 4.76 2.05
CA LEU A 81 -16.02 4.01 3.31
C LEU A 81 -15.33 2.65 3.22
N ARG A 82 -15.51 1.90 2.12
CA ARG A 82 -14.84 0.62 1.91
C ARG A 82 -13.32 0.74 1.96
N ILE A 83 -12.78 1.79 1.34
CA ILE A 83 -11.33 1.95 1.35
C ILE A 83 -10.81 2.43 2.71
N LEU A 84 -11.60 3.20 3.46
CA LEU A 84 -11.27 3.52 4.86
C LEU A 84 -11.26 2.26 5.74
N ILE A 85 -12.27 1.40 5.60
CA ILE A 85 -12.33 0.11 6.32
C ILE A 85 -11.16 -0.79 5.93
N HIS A 86 -10.83 -0.88 4.64
CA HIS A 86 -9.68 -1.64 4.17
C HIS A 86 -8.36 -1.13 4.77
N PHE A 87 -8.17 0.20 4.80
CA PHE A 87 -7.02 0.85 5.42
C PHE A 87 -6.91 0.50 6.92
N VAL A 88 -8.00 0.65 7.67
CA VAL A 88 -8.03 0.36 9.11
C VAL A 88 -7.74 -1.12 9.39
N ILE A 89 -8.32 -2.03 8.60
CA ILE A 89 -8.06 -3.47 8.75
C ILE A 89 -6.59 -3.79 8.46
N LEU A 90 -6.04 -3.24 7.38
CA LEU A 90 -4.63 -3.41 7.02
C LEU A 90 -3.71 -2.95 8.14
N GLU A 91 -3.98 -1.77 8.71
CA GLU A 91 -3.20 -1.19 9.79
C GLU A 91 -3.27 -2.04 11.07
N VAL A 92 -4.48 -2.44 11.49
CA VAL A 92 -4.67 -3.30 12.67
C VAL A 92 -3.98 -4.65 12.50
N VAL A 93 -4.11 -5.29 11.33
CA VAL A 93 -3.49 -6.60 11.06
C VAL A 93 -1.97 -6.51 11.13
N LEU A 94 -1.37 -5.48 10.53
CA LEU A 94 0.08 -5.27 10.57
C LEU A 94 0.58 -4.95 11.98
N LEU A 95 -0.16 -4.15 12.75
CA LEU A 95 0.19 -3.85 14.15
C LEU A 95 0.13 -5.09 15.04
N ILE A 96 -0.89 -5.93 14.88
CA ILE A 96 -0.98 -7.21 15.61
C ILE A 96 0.19 -8.12 15.23
N PHE A 97 0.50 -8.22 13.94
CA PHE A 97 1.55 -9.11 13.45
C PHE A 97 2.95 -8.69 13.94
N THR A 98 3.25 -7.40 13.90
CA THR A 98 4.53 -6.85 14.34
C THR A 98 4.69 -6.90 15.87
N ASN A 99 3.61 -6.69 16.62
CA ASN A 99 3.59 -6.90 18.06
C ASN A 99 3.78 -8.39 18.41
N TRP A 100 3.15 -9.31 17.67
CA TRP A 100 3.31 -10.76 17.88
C TRP A 100 4.74 -11.24 17.58
N MET A 101 5.39 -10.67 16.56
CA MET A 101 6.80 -10.92 16.26
C MET A 101 7.76 -10.29 17.28
N GLY A 102 7.27 -9.52 18.25
CA GLY A 102 8.10 -8.84 19.25
C GLY A 102 8.98 -7.73 18.68
N TRP A 103 8.68 -7.23 17.48
CA TRP A 103 9.48 -6.21 16.80
C TRP A 103 9.31 -4.82 17.39
N VAL A 104 8.16 -4.59 18.00
CA VAL A 104 7.78 -3.31 18.55
C VAL A 104 7.40 -3.51 20.00
N THR A 105 8.26 -3.02 20.89
CA THR A 105 8.01 -3.00 22.32
C THR A 105 7.83 -1.56 22.78
N GLY A 106 6.66 -1.25 23.32
CA GLY A 106 6.35 0.07 23.87
C GLY A 106 5.47 0.94 22.97
N VAL A 107 4.64 1.77 23.61
CA VAL A 107 3.57 2.56 22.97
C VAL A 107 4.10 3.53 21.91
N VAL A 108 5.28 4.11 22.14
CA VAL A 108 5.91 5.08 21.22
C VAL A 108 6.32 4.40 19.92
N ASN A 109 6.99 3.25 19.99
CA ASN A 109 7.42 2.51 18.79
C ASN A 109 6.21 1.97 18.02
N THR A 110 5.13 1.57 18.71
CA THR A 110 3.87 1.17 18.06
C THR A 110 3.23 2.33 17.31
N MET A 111 3.25 3.53 17.89
CA MET A 111 2.71 4.73 17.26
C MET A 111 3.52 5.13 16.03
N ILE A 112 4.85 5.04 16.09
CA ILE A 112 5.73 5.28 14.93
C ILE A 112 5.41 4.29 13.81
N LEU A 113 5.35 2.98 14.12
CA LEU A 113 5.03 1.96 13.12
C LEU A 113 3.64 2.15 12.50
N ALA A 114 2.62 2.49 13.31
CA ALA A 114 1.28 2.80 12.80
C ALA A 114 1.35 3.95 11.78
N PHE A 115 2.06 5.01 12.12
CA PHE A 115 2.26 6.15 11.23
C PHE A 115 3.01 5.78 9.93
N GLU A 116 4.00 4.89 10.00
CA GLU A 116 4.68 4.36 8.81
C GLU A 116 3.74 3.60 7.89
N ILE A 117 2.96 2.66 8.45
CA ILE A 117 1.99 1.87 7.70
C ILE A 117 0.96 2.80 7.04
N ALA A 118 0.50 3.82 7.76
CA ALA A 118 -0.43 4.83 7.26
C ALA A 118 0.14 5.59 6.06
N ILE A 119 1.38 6.06 6.13
CA ILE A 119 2.05 6.77 5.03
C ILE A 119 2.17 5.88 3.80
N ILE A 120 2.63 4.63 3.97
CA ILE A 120 2.84 3.70 2.86
C ILE A 120 1.51 3.38 2.18
N SER A 121 0.46 3.14 2.96
CA SER A 121 -0.87 2.87 2.40
C SER A 121 -1.43 4.08 1.65
N LEU A 122 -1.22 5.30 2.14
CA LEU A 122 -1.57 6.53 1.42
C LEU A 122 -0.81 6.66 0.09
N LEU A 123 0.49 6.37 0.09
CA LEU A 123 1.33 6.40 -1.12
C LEU A 123 0.88 5.38 -2.17
N VAL A 124 0.63 4.13 -1.76
CA VAL A 124 0.12 3.09 -2.67
C VAL A 124 -1.19 3.53 -3.30
N ARG A 125 -2.09 4.08 -2.50
CA ARG A 125 -3.39 4.56 -2.98
C ARG A 125 -3.28 5.77 -3.89
N TRP A 126 -2.34 6.67 -3.62
CA TRP A 126 -2.03 7.79 -4.51
C TRP A 126 -1.53 7.29 -5.87
N LEU A 127 -0.64 6.29 -5.88
CA LEU A 127 -0.12 5.68 -7.11
C LEU A 127 -1.21 4.99 -7.91
N GLU A 128 -2.10 4.24 -7.25
CA GLU A 128 -3.28 3.65 -7.91
C GLU A 128 -4.18 4.71 -8.51
N TRP A 129 -4.52 5.75 -7.75
CA TRP A 129 -5.35 6.85 -8.24
C TRP A 129 -4.72 7.57 -9.44
N SER A 130 -3.40 7.77 -9.43
CA SER A 130 -2.66 8.35 -10.56
C SER A 130 -2.71 7.45 -11.81
N SER A 131 -2.61 6.13 -11.62
CA SER A 131 -2.74 5.15 -12.70
C SER A 131 -4.14 5.18 -13.30
N ASP A 132 -5.18 5.15 -12.47
CA ASP A 132 -6.57 5.15 -12.92
C ASP A 132 -6.93 6.45 -13.65
N ARG A 133 -6.42 7.59 -13.17
CA ARG A 133 -6.59 8.88 -13.83
C ARG A 133 -5.96 8.91 -15.23
N LYS A 134 -4.80 8.28 -15.42
CA LYS A 134 -4.17 8.16 -16.76
C LYS A 134 -5.01 7.32 -17.70
N VAL A 135 -5.52 6.19 -17.23
CA VAL A 135 -6.39 5.30 -18.02
C VAL A 135 -7.68 6.02 -18.42
N ALA A 136 -8.32 6.74 -17.49
CA ALA A 136 -9.53 7.51 -17.79
C ALA A 136 -9.29 8.60 -18.85
N MET A 137 -8.12 9.25 -18.81
CA MET A 137 -7.74 10.26 -19.79
C MET A 137 -7.56 9.65 -21.18
N GLU A 138 -6.88 8.51 -21.28
CA GLU A 138 -6.66 7.81 -22.55
C GLU A 138 -7.99 7.33 -23.16
N ILE A 139 -8.94 6.88 -22.33
CA ILE A 139 -10.29 6.49 -22.78
C ILE A 139 -11.05 7.70 -23.31
N ASN A 140 -11.03 8.82 -22.58
CA ASN A 140 -11.69 10.06 -23.01
C ASN A 140 -11.11 10.58 -24.34
N GLU A 141 -9.79 10.54 -24.51
CA GLU A 141 -9.15 10.91 -25.78
C GLU A 141 -9.58 9.99 -26.94
N LYS A 142 -9.67 8.67 -26.71
CA LYS A 142 -10.15 7.71 -27.72
C LYS A 142 -11.61 7.94 -28.08
N LEU A 143 -12.48 8.21 -27.11
CA LEU A 143 -13.89 8.53 -27.34
C LEU A 143 -14.06 9.83 -28.13
N GLN A 144 -13.23 10.84 -27.85
CA GLN A 144 -13.27 12.11 -28.56
C GLN A 144 -12.84 11.96 -30.03
N LYS A 145 -11.85 11.10 -30.30
CA LYS A 145 -11.45 10.76 -31.68
C LYS A 145 -12.56 10.03 -32.43
N LEU A 146 -13.17 9.02 -31.84
CA LEU A 146 -14.29 8.28 -32.46
C LEU A 146 -15.48 9.19 -32.77
N LYS A 147 -15.84 10.09 -31.86
CA LYS A 147 -16.92 11.07 -32.09
C LYS A 147 -16.61 12.01 -33.26
N ASN A 148 -15.37 12.50 -33.34
CA ASN A 148 -14.97 13.42 -34.41
C ASN A 148 -14.86 12.72 -35.77
N ASP A 149 -14.56 11.41 -35.80
CA ASP A 149 -14.51 10.60 -37.02
C ASP A 149 -15.94 10.21 -37.52
N GLU A 150 -16.94 10.15 -36.64
CA GLU A 150 -18.36 9.91 -37.01
C GLU A 150 -19.09 11.19 -37.49
N GLU A 151 -18.57 12.39 -37.20
CA GLU A 151 -19.13 13.67 -37.62
C GLU A 151 -18.59 14.16 -39.00
N GLN A 152 -17.71 13.39 -39.67
CA GLN A 152 -17.21 13.64 -41.04
C GLN A 152 -17.89 12.74 -42.09
#